data_AF-A0A3B9FGH0-F1
#
_entry.id   AF-A0A3B9FGH0-F1
#
_cell.length_a   1.000
_cell.length_b   1.000
_cell.length_c   1.000
_cell.angle_alpha   90.00
_cell.angle_beta   90.00
_cell.angle_gamma   90.00
#
_symmetry.space_group_name_H-M   'P 1'
#
loop_
_entity.id
_entity.type
_entity.pdbx_description
1 polymer ?
#
loop_
_entity_poly.entity_id
_entity_poly.type
_entity_poly.pdbx_seq_one_letter_code
_entity_poly.pdbx_strand_id
1 'polypeptide(L)'
;QVIWDGSAFLSENEIVSASPINFFNKDKTLNQPSPVELNWRALTTGNIGGFDVILADPYSGTFKIETPLIKAGVPLEDIGFEDEVFDNSGVLPRYLKLFRLPTVNPHQTMQFERKIALDGDGDNPVFIRVTLEDGTLCWTSPTYLYR
;
A
#
# COMPACT_ATOMS: atom_id res chain seq x y z
N GLN A 1 3.43 -10.33 14.31
CA GLN A 1 2.65 -10.56 13.07
C GLN A 1 1.32 -9.84 13.20
N VAL A 2 0.77 -9.37 12.08
CA VAL A 2 -0.53 -8.68 12.03
C VAL A 2 -1.39 -9.36 10.97
N ILE A 3 -2.62 -9.74 11.34
CA ILE A 3 -3.57 -10.37 10.43
C ILE A 3 -4.43 -9.27 9.81
N TRP A 4 -4.51 -9.29 8.48
CA TRP A 4 -5.21 -8.29 7.66
C TRP A 4 -6.32 -8.91 6.81
N ASP A 5 -6.68 -10.18 7.05
CA ASP A 5 -7.80 -10.85 6.38
C ASP A 5 -9.02 -9.92 6.36
N GLY A 6 -9.68 -9.80 5.21
CA GLY A 6 -10.70 -8.79 5.02
C GLY A 6 -11.48 -8.91 3.72
N SER A 7 -12.41 -7.98 3.56
CA SER A 7 -13.25 -7.85 2.38
C SER A 7 -13.38 -6.39 1.97
N ALA A 8 -13.64 -6.18 0.69
CA ALA A 8 -13.93 -4.87 0.13
C ALA A 8 -15.17 -4.96 -0.75
N PHE A 9 -15.97 -3.90 -0.73
CA PHE A 9 -17.23 -3.81 -1.44
C PHE A 9 -17.29 -2.53 -2.24
N LEU A 10 -17.82 -2.63 -3.45
CA LEU A 10 -18.02 -1.51 -4.34
C LEU A 10 -19.52 -1.28 -4.54
N SER A 11 -19.96 -0.02 -4.52
CA SER A 11 -21.33 0.35 -4.87
C SER A 11 -21.35 1.22 -6.12
N GLU A 12 -22.35 1.02 -6.97
CA GLU A 12 -22.60 1.83 -8.19
C GLU A 12 -21.43 1.84 -9.19
N ASN A 13 -20.65 0.76 -9.21
CA ASN A 13 -19.49 0.57 -10.06
C ASN A 13 -19.09 -0.93 -10.07
N GLU A 14 -18.12 -1.30 -10.89
CA GLU A 14 -17.65 -2.68 -11.05
C GLU A 14 -16.12 -2.77 -11.03
N ILE A 15 -15.61 -3.86 -10.48
CA ILE A 15 -14.21 -4.27 -10.48
C ILE A 15 -13.95 -5.05 -11.75
N VAL A 16 -13.14 -4.48 -12.64
CA VAL A 16 -12.71 -5.09 -13.90
C VAL A 16 -11.63 -6.15 -13.65
N SER A 17 -10.69 -5.86 -12.76
CA SER A 17 -9.65 -6.79 -12.36
C SER A 17 -9.01 -6.38 -11.04
N ALA A 18 -8.43 -7.32 -10.32
CA ALA A 18 -7.60 -7.05 -9.15
C ALA A 18 -6.29 -7.85 -9.19
N SER A 19 -5.22 -7.27 -8.68
CA SER A 19 -3.89 -7.90 -8.66
C SER A 19 -3.26 -7.82 -7.28
N PRO A 20 -2.79 -8.94 -6.70
CA PRO A 20 -2.23 -8.95 -5.36
C PRO A 20 -0.80 -8.40 -5.33
N ILE A 21 -0.48 -7.66 -4.27
CA ILE A 21 0.85 -7.14 -3.96
C ILE A 21 1.40 -7.86 -2.73
N ASN A 22 2.55 -8.50 -2.89
CA ASN A 22 3.30 -9.17 -1.81
C ASN A 22 2.53 -10.28 -1.05
N PHE A 23 1.67 -11.03 -1.74
CA PHE A 23 1.02 -12.25 -1.23
C PHE A 23 1.99 -13.46 -1.29
N PHE A 24 3.06 -13.41 -0.49
CA PHE A 24 4.15 -14.41 -0.55
C PHE A 24 3.77 -15.80 -0.03
N ASN A 25 2.73 -15.91 0.79
CA ASN A 25 2.24 -17.18 1.30
C ASN A 25 1.16 -17.73 0.34
N LYS A 26 1.37 -18.95 -0.17
CA LYS A 26 0.44 -19.60 -1.11
C LYS A 26 -0.97 -19.81 -0.56
N ASP A 27 -1.12 -19.90 0.77
CA ASP A 27 -2.42 -20.05 1.44
C ASP A 27 -3.16 -18.72 1.61
N LYS A 28 -2.48 -17.61 1.33
CA LYS A 28 -3.00 -16.24 1.38
C LYS A 28 -3.33 -15.84 -0.05
N THR A 29 -4.61 -15.57 -0.31
CA THR A 29 -5.13 -15.29 -1.66
C THR A 29 -5.97 -14.03 -1.68
N LEU A 30 -6.00 -13.36 -2.83
CA LEU A 30 -6.97 -12.34 -3.19
C LEU A 30 -7.98 -12.98 -4.15
N ASN A 31 -9.26 -12.93 -3.80
CA ASN A 31 -10.33 -13.52 -4.58
C ASN A 31 -11.37 -12.45 -4.90
N GLN A 32 -11.93 -12.51 -6.11
CA GLN A 32 -13.02 -11.66 -6.56
C GLN A 32 -14.27 -12.52 -6.76
N PRO A 33 -15.10 -12.72 -5.71
CA PRO A 33 -16.31 -13.55 -5.83
C PRO A 33 -17.40 -12.93 -6.71
N SER A 34 -17.39 -11.62 -6.91
CA SER A 34 -18.33 -10.91 -7.78
C SER A 34 -17.70 -9.62 -8.36
N PRO A 35 -18.34 -8.96 -9.35
CA PRO A 35 -17.88 -7.67 -9.85
C PRO A 35 -17.85 -6.54 -8.81
N VAL A 36 -18.41 -6.71 -7.62
CA VAL A 36 -18.52 -5.66 -6.60
C VAL A 36 -17.90 -6.04 -5.25
N GLU A 37 -17.18 -7.15 -5.21
CA GLU A 37 -16.63 -7.69 -3.96
C GLU A 37 -15.22 -8.26 -4.15
N LEU A 38 -14.33 -7.98 -3.20
CA LEU A 38 -13.04 -8.65 -3.03
C LEU A 38 -12.96 -9.26 -1.64
N ASN A 39 -12.34 -10.43 -1.55
CA ASN A 39 -12.03 -11.10 -0.30
C ASN A 39 -10.57 -11.52 -0.30
N TRP A 40 -9.84 -11.23 0.78
CA TRP A 40 -8.46 -11.64 0.90
C TRP A 40 -8.12 -12.23 2.26
N ARG A 41 -7.06 -13.03 2.25
CA ARG A 41 -6.33 -13.38 3.46
C ARG A 41 -4.95 -12.76 3.36
N ALA A 42 -4.53 -12.02 4.37
CA ALA A 42 -3.23 -11.35 4.40
C ALA A 42 -2.64 -11.34 5.81
N LEU A 43 -1.31 -11.38 5.87
CA LEU A 43 -0.55 -11.27 7.12
C LEU A 43 0.76 -10.55 6.84
N THR A 44 1.14 -9.64 7.74
CA THR A 44 2.43 -8.94 7.67
C THR A 44 3.28 -9.20 8.91
N THR A 45 4.60 -9.26 8.69
CA THR A 45 5.64 -9.37 9.74
C THR A 45 6.66 -8.24 9.60
N GLY A 46 6.18 -7.03 9.33
CA GLY A 46 7.01 -5.84 9.09
C GLY A 46 7.17 -5.45 7.61
N ASN A 47 6.64 -6.26 6.69
CA ASN A 47 6.53 -5.92 5.27
C ASN A 47 5.19 -5.19 4.97
N ILE A 48 5.07 -4.71 3.74
CA ILE A 48 3.82 -4.23 3.16
C ILE A 48 3.19 -5.33 2.29
N GLY A 49 1.86 -5.29 2.19
CA GLY A 49 1.07 -6.09 1.24
C GLY A 49 -0.22 -5.35 0.94
N GLY A 50 -0.87 -5.72 -0.16
CA GLY A 50 -2.06 -5.01 -0.64
C GLY A 50 -2.53 -5.56 -1.97
N PHE A 51 -3.26 -4.77 -2.72
CA PHE A 51 -3.71 -5.13 -4.05
C PHE A 51 -4.06 -3.88 -4.85
N ASP A 52 -3.92 -3.99 -6.17
CA ASP A 52 -4.41 -2.99 -7.12
C ASP A 52 -5.77 -3.43 -7.64
N VAL A 53 -6.64 -2.46 -7.92
CA VAL A 53 -7.98 -2.67 -8.47
C VAL A 53 -8.20 -1.77 -9.68
N ILE A 54 -8.57 -2.37 -10.81
CA ILE A 54 -9.06 -1.64 -11.98
C ILE A 54 -10.59 -1.58 -11.90
N LEU A 55 -11.14 -0.38 -11.99
CA LEU A 55 -12.58 -0.11 -11.92
C LEU A 55 -13.13 0.20 -13.31
N ALA A 56 -14.42 -0.07 -13.52
CA ALA A 56 -15.12 0.27 -14.77
C ALA A 56 -15.27 1.79 -14.94
N ASP A 57 -15.60 2.49 -13.85
CA ASP A 57 -15.60 3.95 -13.77
C ASP A 57 -14.65 4.42 -12.66
N PRO A 58 -13.62 5.24 -12.94
CA PRO A 58 -12.66 5.66 -11.92
C PRO A 58 -13.17 6.73 -10.95
N TYR A 59 -14.38 7.28 -11.13
CA TYR A 59 -14.90 8.38 -10.30
C TYR A 59 -16.31 8.10 -9.73
N SER A 60 -17.06 7.17 -10.31
CA SER A 60 -18.40 6.84 -9.82
C SER A 60 -18.39 5.77 -8.72
N GLY A 61 -19.14 5.99 -7.64
CA GLY A 61 -19.43 4.99 -6.62
C GLY A 61 -18.65 5.15 -5.32
N THR A 62 -18.71 4.14 -4.45
CA THR A 62 -18.03 4.13 -3.14
C THR A 62 -17.27 2.84 -2.96
N PHE A 63 -16.01 2.94 -2.52
CA PHE A 63 -15.20 1.81 -2.11
C PHE A 63 -15.25 1.65 -0.60
N LYS A 64 -15.66 0.48 -0.13
CA LYS A 64 -15.67 0.12 1.29
C LYS A 64 -14.66 -0.98 1.52
N ILE A 65 -13.92 -0.87 2.62
CA ILE A 65 -12.92 -1.85 3.04
C ILE A 65 -13.16 -2.24 4.49
N GLU A 66 -13.13 -3.53 4.77
CA GLU A 66 -13.34 -4.09 6.10
C GLU A 66 -12.27 -5.13 6.44
N THR A 67 -11.56 -4.86 7.53
CA THR A 67 -10.66 -5.79 8.20
C THR A 67 -10.96 -5.76 9.71
N PRO A 68 -10.41 -6.69 10.51
CA PRO A 68 -10.48 -6.59 11.96
C PRO A 68 -9.83 -5.34 12.56
N LEU A 69 -8.95 -4.66 11.82
CA LEU A 69 -8.18 -3.50 12.30
C LEU A 69 -8.73 -2.17 11.78
N ILE A 70 -9.23 -2.15 10.54
CA ILE A 70 -9.62 -0.94 9.82
C ILE A 70 -10.93 -1.22 9.08
N LYS A 71 -11.89 -0.32 9.24
CA LYS A 71 -13.10 -0.25 8.44
C LYS A 71 -13.24 1.16 7.90
N ALA A 72 -13.35 1.30 6.59
CA ALA A 72 -13.46 2.59 5.93
C ALA A 72 -14.36 2.51 4.70
N GLY A 73 -14.94 3.65 4.33
CA GLY A 73 -15.71 3.81 3.10
C GLY A 73 -15.41 5.18 2.51
N VAL A 74 -14.99 5.21 1.25
CA VAL A 74 -14.54 6.42 0.57
C VAL A 74 -15.24 6.54 -0.78
N PRO A 75 -15.84 7.69 -1.12
CA PRO A 75 -16.28 7.98 -2.48
C PRO A 75 -15.10 7.89 -3.45
N LEU A 76 -15.28 7.22 -4.59
CA LEU A 76 -14.18 7.02 -5.53
C LEU A 76 -13.65 8.34 -6.10
N GLU A 77 -14.51 9.34 -6.26
CA GLU A 77 -14.14 10.70 -6.68
C GLU A 77 -13.18 11.41 -5.72
N ASP A 78 -13.20 11.07 -4.43
CA ASP A 78 -12.35 11.69 -3.41
C ASP A 78 -10.94 11.07 -3.37
N ILE A 79 -10.75 9.88 -3.96
CA ILE A 79 -9.46 9.20 -3.96
C ILE A 79 -8.53 9.85 -4.98
N GLY A 80 -7.58 10.65 -4.48
CA GLY A 80 -6.54 11.31 -5.26
C GLY A 80 -5.23 10.51 -5.36
N PHE A 81 -4.18 11.14 -5.89
CA PHE A 81 -2.83 10.57 -5.98
C PHE A 81 -2.08 10.59 -4.64
N GLU A 82 -2.52 11.41 -3.70
CA GLU A 82 -1.97 11.45 -2.35
C GLU A 82 -2.50 10.30 -1.51
N ASP A 83 -1.70 9.82 -0.56
CA ASP A 83 -2.09 8.75 0.35
C ASP A 83 -3.26 9.18 1.24
N GLU A 84 -4.39 8.50 1.13
CA GLU A 84 -5.38 8.46 2.19
C GLU A 84 -4.98 7.38 3.20
N VAL A 85 -4.66 7.80 4.42
CA VAL A 85 -4.11 6.91 5.46
C VAL A 85 -5.14 6.62 6.54
N PHE A 86 -5.50 5.35 6.68
CA PHE A 86 -6.29 4.84 7.80
C PHE A 86 -5.35 4.26 8.85
N ASP A 87 -5.16 4.96 9.96
CA ASP A 87 -4.18 4.58 10.98
C ASP A 87 -4.85 3.81 12.14
N ASN A 88 -4.28 2.66 12.52
CA ASN A 88 -4.58 1.92 13.73
C ASN A 88 -3.29 1.43 14.44
N SER A 89 -2.27 2.29 14.39
CA SER A 89 -0.95 2.05 14.97
C SER A 89 -1.04 2.01 16.50
N GLY A 90 -0.17 1.18 17.08
CA GLY A 90 0.06 1.15 18.53
C GLY A 90 1.55 1.30 18.79
N VAL A 91 2.13 0.35 19.52
CA VAL A 91 3.60 0.24 19.64
C VAL A 91 4.27 0.07 18.28
N LEU A 92 3.60 -0.61 17.34
CA LEU A 92 4.05 -0.79 15.97
C LEU A 92 3.09 -0.11 14.98
N PRO A 93 3.63 0.41 13.87
CA PRO A 93 2.81 0.98 12.79
C PRO A 93 1.88 -0.07 12.18
N ARG A 94 0.58 0.27 12.09
CA ARG A 94 -0.44 -0.55 11.44
C ARG A 94 -1.43 0.39 10.78
N TYR A 95 -1.31 0.55 9.48
CA TYR A 95 -2.17 1.45 8.72
C TYR A 95 -2.46 0.87 7.35
N LEU A 96 -3.54 1.34 6.74
CA LEU A 96 -3.86 1.11 5.34
C LEU A 96 -3.68 2.42 4.57
N LYS A 97 -3.17 2.31 3.34
CA LYS A 97 -3.10 3.43 2.40
C LYS A 97 -4.02 3.14 1.23
N LEU A 98 -4.81 4.12 0.85
CA LEU A 98 -5.66 4.12 -0.33
C LEU A 98 -5.29 5.32 -1.18
N PHE A 99 -4.96 5.10 -2.45
CA PHE A 99 -4.57 6.15 -3.36
C PHE A 99 -4.79 5.69 -4.80
N ARG A 100 -4.83 6.66 -5.72
CA ARG A 100 -5.01 6.43 -7.15
C ARG A 100 -3.66 6.27 -7.83
N LEU A 101 -3.58 5.27 -8.70
CA LEU A 101 -2.46 5.12 -9.64
C LEU A 101 -2.80 5.77 -11.00
N PRO A 102 -1.81 6.32 -11.72
CA PRO A 102 -2.03 6.76 -13.09
C PRO A 102 -2.32 5.55 -13.99
N THR A 103 -3.22 5.70 -14.97
CA THR A 103 -3.53 4.63 -15.94
C THR A 103 -2.30 4.19 -16.74
N VAL A 104 -1.38 5.12 -16.98
CA VAL A 104 -0.09 4.87 -17.62
C VAL A 104 0.98 5.58 -16.81
N ASN A 105 1.95 4.82 -16.31
CA ASN A 105 3.15 5.36 -15.68
C ASN A 105 4.35 5.26 -16.65
N PRO A 106 4.73 6.36 -17.35
CA PRO A 106 5.87 6.33 -18.25
C PRO A 106 7.22 6.48 -17.52
N HIS A 107 7.21 6.72 -16.20
CA HIS A 107 8.40 7.06 -15.44
C HIS A 107 9.11 5.80 -14.92
N GLN A 108 10.23 5.48 -15.55
CA GLN A 108 11.08 4.32 -15.18
C GLN A 108 12.35 4.74 -14.44
N THR A 109 12.55 6.03 -14.23
CA THR A 109 13.74 6.59 -13.59
C THR A 109 13.32 7.63 -12.55
N MET A 110 14.04 7.65 -11.43
CA MET A 110 13.87 8.63 -10.37
C MET A 110 15.24 9.17 -9.98
N GLN A 111 15.34 10.49 -9.83
CA GLN A 111 16.50 11.16 -9.25
C GLN A 111 16.01 12.10 -8.16
N PHE A 112 16.66 12.06 -6.99
CA PHE A 112 16.37 12.98 -5.90
C PHE A 112 17.66 13.38 -5.19
N GLU A 113 17.64 14.56 -4.59
CA GLU A 113 18.68 15.03 -3.68
C GLU A 113 18.02 15.40 -2.35
N ARG A 114 18.62 15.00 -1.23
CA ARG A 114 18.10 15.33 0.10
C ARG A 114 19.24 15.65 1.05
N LYS A 115 19.10 16.76 1.78
CA LYS A 115 19.97 17.09 2.92
C LYS A 115 19.52 16.29 4.14
N ILE A 116 20.45 15.59 4.77
CA ILE A 116 20.21 14.77 5.95
C ILE A 116 21.00 15.38 7.12
N ALA A 117 20.32 15.61 8.25
CA ALA A 117 21.00 16.02 9.47
C ALA A 117 21.76 14.82 10.05
N LEU A 118 23.01 15.03 10.45
CA LEU A 118 23.83 14.01 11.10
C LEU A 118 23.98 14.35 12.58
N ASP A 119 23.91 13.32 13.41
CA ASP A 119 24.30 13.37 14.82
C ASP A 119 25.75 13.80 14.95
N GLY A 120 26.01 14.63 15.97
CA GLY A 120 27.31 15.30 16.16
C GLY A 120 28.38 14.43 16.82
N ASP A 121 28.03 13.22 17.25
CA ASP A 121 28.92 12.27 17.91
C ASP A 121 28.52 10.86 17.50
N GLY A 122 29.48 10.08 17.01
CA GLY A 122 29.28 8.67 16.71
C GLY A 122 28.87 8.36 15.27
N ASP A 123 28.28 7.17 15.10
CA ASP A 123 27.93 6.61 13.80
C ASP A 123 26.59 7.14 13.27
N ASN A 124 26.60 7.62 12.03
CA ASN A 124 25.40 7.98 11.28
C ASN A 124 25.15 6.98 10.14
N PRO A 125 24.33 5.93 10.35
CA PRO A 125 23.96 5.00 9.29
C PRO A 125 22.94 5.65 8.34
N VAL A 126 23.32 5.82 7.08
CA VAL A 126 22.45 6.31 6.01
C VAL A 126 22.22 5.20 4.99
N PHE A 127 20.96 4.89 4.71
CA PHE A 127 20.59 3.97 3.64
C PHE A 127 19.43 4.55 2.84
N ILE A 128 19.32 4.10 1.59
CA ILE A 128 18.17 4.40 0.74
C ILE A 128 17.28 3.17 0.74
N ARG A 129 15.98 3.38 0.93
CA ARG A 129 14.94 2.37 0.70
C ARG A 129 13.97 2.93 -0.33
N VAL A 130 13.70 2.15 -1.38
CA VAL A 130 12.75 2.46 -2.44
C VAL A 130 11.63 1.42 -2.39
N THR A 131 10.39 1.87 -2.52
CA THR A 131 9.22 1.02 -2.77
C THR A 131 8.82 1.23 -4.22
N LEU A 132 8.74 0.17 -5.00
CA LEU A 132 8.26 0.19 -6.38
C LEU A 132 6.73 0.08 -6.41
N GLU A 133 6.14 0.38 -7.57
CA GLU A 133 4.69 0.36 -7.79
C GLU A 133 4.06 -1.00 -7.45
N ASP A 134 4.74 -2.10 -7.77
CA ASP A 134 4.31 -3.47 -7.46
C ASP A 134 4.53 -3.89 -5.99
N GLY A 135 4.93 -2.94 -5.13
CA GLY A 135 5.25 -3.17 -3.72
C GLY A 135 6.61 -3.81 -3.46
N THR A 136 7.43 -4.04 -4.48
CA THR A 136 8.81 -4.51 -4.31
C THR A 136 9.63 -3.47 -3.56
N LEU A 137 10.45 -3.94 -2.62
CA LEU A 137 11.36 -3.09 -1.85
C LEU A 137 12.80 -3.29 -2.33
N CYS A 138 13.48 -2.18 -2.59
CA CYS A 138 14.92 -2.14 -2.85
C CYS A 138 15.61 -1.31 -1.78
N TRP A 139 16.82 -1.69 -1.39
CA TRP A 139 17.61 -0.90 -0.46
C TRP A 139 19.10 -1.00 -0.71
N THR A 140 19.82 0.04 -0.31
CA THR A 140 21.29 -0.02 -0.23
C THR A 140 21.71 -0.61 1.11
N SER A 141 22.93 -1.16 1.18
CA SER A 141 23.59 -1.29 2.48
C SER A 141 23.72 0.10 3.14
N PRO A 142 23.68 0.19 4.48
CA PRO A 142 23.94 1.43 5.17
C PRO A 142 25.38 1.90 4.91
N THR A 143 25.52 3.18 4.58
CA THR A 143 26.79 3.92 4.59
C THR A 143 26.90 4.63 5.92
N TYR A 144 27.97 4.38 6.65
CA TYR A 144 28.21 4.98 7.96
C TYR A 144 29.07 6.22 7.83
N LEU A 145 28.59 7.33 8.39
CA LEU A 145 29.35 8.58 8.50
C LEU A 145 29.65 8.83 9.98
N TYR A 146 30.92 8.76 10.37
CA TYR A 146 31.33 9.03 11.75
C TYR A 146 31.62 10.53 11.95
N ARG A 147 31.20 11.08 13.09
CA ARG A 147 31.51 12.46 13.51
C ARG A 147 32.16 12.49 14.89
#